data_AF-A0A7M2WRW9-F1
#
_entry.id   AF-A0A7M2WRW9-F1
#
_cell.length_a   1.000
_cell.length_b   1.000
_cell.length_c   1.000
_cell.angle_alpha   90.00
_cell.angle_beta   90.00
_cell.angle_gamma   90.00
#
_symmetry.space_group_name_H-M   'P 1'
#
loop_
_entity.id
_entity.type
_entity.pdbx_description
1 polymer ?
#
loop_
_entity_poly.entity_id
_entity_poly.type
_entity_poly.pdbx_seq_one_letter_code
_entity_poly.pdbx_strand_id
1 'polypeptide(L)'
;MTGTVRVARVAVIGLLLACWATAAGPTSAPITVKKLDGTSVTGEMLSADHDRLILLPTGKKDGVSLDWKDVVSVSNGLNRQHAIPMWKAKFQDRLCGACTGDRTIAHDVCEGKGIDPEKRKECVACKGVGAVGKCTNAKCDKGKVDCPGACLKRSVGTWVMKDGQWMREWRLAKGRIQWKTENHLGELFEVTNEGYVSKGDCPICTRTSKVDCSTCFGKGQLQCKPCRGVGFTGPACTGCKDGRIACADCKGKGLQASN
;
A
#
# COMPACT_ATOMS: atom_id res chain seq x y z
N MET A 1 -15.30 51.93 20.58
CA MET A 1 -16.70 51.43 20.56
C MET A 1 -16.65 49.92 20.39
N THR A 2 -16.60 49.18 21.49
CA THR A 2 -16.47 47.72 21.55
C THR A 2 -17.86 47.10 21.67
N GLY A 3 -18.36 46.52 20.58
CA GLY A 3 -19.67 45.86 20.52
C GLY A 3 -19.58 44.38 20.86
N THR A 4 -20.17 43.99 21.99
CA THR A 4 -20.23 42.61 22.47
C THR A 4 -21.46 41.91 21.86
N VAL A 5 -21.27 41.01 20.89
CA VAL A 5 -22.37 40.22 20.31
C VAL A 5 -22.53 38.92 21.12
N ARG A 6 -23.64 38.80 21.84
CA ARG A 6 -24.05 37.56 22.53
C ARG A 6 -24.85 36.69 21.56
N VAL A 7 -24.29 35.54 21.18
CA VAL A 7 -24.99 34.55 20.36
C VAL A 7 -25.71 33.57 21.27
N ALA A 8 -27.04 33.57 21.20
CA ALA A 8 -27.92 32.64 21.91
C ALA A 8 -27.77 31.22 21.34
N ARG A 9 -27.48 30.25 22.22
CA ARG A 9 -27.46 28.82 21.88
C ARG A 9 -28.88 28.27 22.00
N VAL A 10 -29.54 28.06 20.87
CA VAL A 10 -30.79 27.30 20.78
C VAL A 10 -30.44 25.81 20.78
N ALA A 11 -30.84 25.11 21.84
CA ALA A 11 -30.70 23.67 21.96
C ALA A 11 -31.84 22.98 21.17
N VAL A 12 -31.51 22.43 20.00
CA VAL A 12 -32.41 21.57 19.23
C VAL A 12 -32.12 20.12 19.61
N ILE A 13 -32.93 19.56 20.51
CA ILE A 13 -32.93 18.12 20.82
C ILE A 13 -33.93 17.46 19.87
N GLY A 14 -33.44 17.03 18.71
CA GLY A 14 -34.19 16.26 17.72
C GLY A 14 -33.99 14.75 17.96
N LEU A 15 -35.06 14.07 18.38
CA LEU A 15 -35.12 12.63 18.60
C LEU A 15 -35.13 11.90 17.24
N LEU A 16 -33.95 11.53 16.73
CA LEU A 16 -33.79 10.68 15.53
C LEU A 16 -33.83 9.20 15.92
N LEU A 17 -35.03 8.62 15.93
CA LEU A 17 -35.25 7.18 15.91
C LEU A 17 -34.94 6.65 14.51
N ALA A 18 -33.67 6.34 14.24
CA ALA A 18 -33.26 5.65 13.04
C ALA A 18 -33.71 4.18 13.11
N CYS A 19 -34.65 3.77 12.26
CA CYS A 19 -34.92 2.36 11.99
C CYS A 19 -33.71 1.77 11.26
N TRP A 20 -32.90 0.98 11.96
CA TRP A 20 -31.85 0.16 11.34
C TRP A 20 -32.52 -1.06 10.72
N ALA A 21 -33.06 -0.91 9.53
CA ALA A 21 -33.37 -2.06 8.68
C ALA A 21 -32.03 -2.67 8.25
N THR A 22 -31.66 -3.81 8.85
CA THR A 22 -30.51 -4.61 8.42
C THR A 22 -30.84 -5.19 7.05
N ALA A 23 -30.45 -4.48 5.99
CA ALA A 23 -30.52 -4.99 4.64
C ALA A 23 -29.72 -6.30 4.59
N ALA A 24 -30.40 -7.42 4.40
CA ALA A 24 -29.74 -8.70 4.13
C ALA A 24 -28.87 -8.50 2.89
N GLY A 25 -27.55 -8.58 3.06
CA GLY A 25 -26.61 -8.48 1.95
C GLY A 25 -26.94 -9.52 0.88
N PRO A 26 -26.59 -9.27 -0.39
CA PRO A 26 -26.82 -10.21 -1.47
C PRO A 26 -26.19 -11.56 -1.10
N THR A 27 -27.03 -12.58 -0.94
CA THR A 27 -26.59 -13.94 -0.64
C THR A 27 -25.87 -14.48 -1.87
N SER A 28 -24.60 -14.83 -1.72
CA SER A 28 -23.83 -15.35 -2.85
C SER A 28 -24.32 -16.76 -3.21
N ALA A 29 -24.43 -17.06 -4.50
CA ALA A 29 -24.85 -18.38 -4.94
C ALA A 29 -23.83 -19.44 -4.44
N PRO A 30 -24.28 -20.61 -3.98
CA PRO A 30 -23.39 -21.65 -3.49
C PRO A 30 -22.44 -22.12 -4.61
N ILE A 31 -21.18 -22.34 -4.25
CA ILE A 31 -20.15 -22.88 -5.15
C ILE A 31 -19.80 -24.31 -4.77
N THR A 32 -19.38 -25.09 -5.76
CA THR A 32 -18.87 -26.46 -5.55
C THR A 32 -17.37 -26.48 -5.82
N VAL A 33 -16.60 -27.02 -4.88
CA VAL A 33 -15.16 -27.20 -4.97
C VAL A 33 -14.86 -28.69 -5.07
N LYS A 34 -14.20 -29.08 -6.17
CA LYS A 34 -13.74 -30.46 -6.39
C LYS A 34 -12.28 -30.57 -5.97
N LYS A 35 -11.95 -31.61 -5.21
CA LYS A 35 -10.60 -31.84 -4.68
C LYS A 35 -9.83 -32.88 -5.49
N LEU A 36 -8.52 -32.95 -5.25
CA LEU A 36 -7.63 -33.94 -5.88
C LEU A 36 -7.97 -35.38 -5.50
N ASP A 37 -8.49 -35.62 -4.29
CA ASP A 37 -8.93 -36.94 -3.82
C ASP A 37 -10.26 -37.41 -4.43
N GLY A 38 -10.85 -36.62 -5.35
CA GLY A 38 -12.14 -36.89 -5.98
C GLY A 38 -13.36 -36.45 -5.18
N THR A 39 -13.20 -36.06 -3.90
CA THR A 39 -14.29 -35.52 -3.09
C THR A 39 -14.70 -34.12 -3.53
N SER A 40 -15.90 -33.69 -3.15
CA SER A 40 -16.41 -32.35 -3.45
C SER A 40 -17.09 -31.73 -2.23
N VAL A 41 -16.97 -30.41 -2.10
CA VAL A 41 -17.61 -29.62 -1.04
C VAL A 41 -18.44 -28.52 -1.69
N THR A 42 -19.73 -28.46 -1.36
CA THR A 42 -20.65 -27.41 -1.85
C THR A 42 -21.07 -26.50 -0.71
N GLY A 43 -20.97 -25.19 -0.91
CA GLY A 43 -21.29 -24.20 0.12
C GLY A 43 -21.11 -22.75 -0.31
N GLU A 44 -21.37 -21.83 0.60
CA GLU A 44 -21.10 -20.41 0.41
C GLU A 44 -19.60 -20.12 0.58
N MET A 45 -19.01 -19.29 -0.27
CA MET A 45 -17.60 -18.89 -0.12
C MET A 45 -17.46 -17.77 0.90
N LEU A 46 -16.83 -18.06 2.03
CA LEU A 46 -16.56 -17.07 3.08
C LEU A 46 -15.28 -16.27 2.78
N SER A 47 -14.22 -16.96 2.33
CA SER A 47 -12.96 -16.31 1.93
C SER A 47 -12.23 -17.10 0.86
N ALA A 48 -11.47 -16.39 0.03
CA ALA A 48 -10.49 -16.94 -0.89
C ALA A 48 -9.13 -16.30 -0.57
N ASP A 49 -8.39 -16.95 0.32
CA ASP A 49 -7.08 -16.48 0.76
C ASP A 49 -5.99 -16.98 -0.19
N HIS A 50 -4.75 -16.58 0.06
CA HIS A 50 -3.61 -16.94 -0.79
C HIS A 50 -3.29 -18.46 -0.80
N ASP A 51 -3.50 -19.14 0.32
CA ASP A 51 -3.16 -20.55 0.56
C ASP A 51 -4.38 -21.47 0.65
N ARG A 52 -5.56 -20.92 0.95
CA ARG A 52 -6.77 -21.69 1.22
C ARG A 52 -8.05 -21.02 0.72
N LEU A 53 -9.07 -21.83 0.50
CA LEU A 53 -10.47 -21.44 0.39
C LEU A 53 -11.19 -21.75 1.71
N ILE A 54 -12.06 -20.86 2.15
CA ILE A 54 -12.95 -21.10 3.30
C ILE A 54 -14.39 -21.09 2.79
N LEU A 55 -15.07 -22.22 2.96
CA LEU A 55 -16.47 -22.42 2.57
C LEU A 55 -17.32 -22.64 3.80
N LEU A 56 -18.58 -22.20 3.79
CA LEU A 56 -19.62 -22.64 4.71
C LEU A 56 -20.48 -23.69 4.01
N PRO A 57 -20.31 -25.00 4.28
CA PRO A 57 -21.07 -26.03 3.58
C PRO A 57 -22.57 -25.90 3.84
N THR A 58 -23.39 -26.24 2.84
CA THR A 58 -24.85 -26.16 2.96
C THR A 58 -25.34 -27.00 4.15
N GLY A 59 -26.10 -26.38 5.06
CA GLY A 59 -26.64 -27.03 6.25
C GLY A 59 -25.64 -27.23 7.40
N LYS A 60 -24.43 -26.68 7.31
CA LYS A 60 -23.44 -26.68 8.40
C LYS A 60 -23.30 -25.29 9.00
N LYS A 61 -22.92 -25.23 10.28
CA LYS A 61 -22.65 -23.97 11.00
C LYS A 61 -21.18 -23.56 10.92
N ASP A 62 -20.29 -24.53 10.76
CA ASP A 62 -18.85 -24.31 10.77
C ASP A 62 -18.27 -24.28 9.36
N GLY A 63 -17.31 -23.39 9.16
CA GLY A 63 -16.58 -23.28 7.90
C GLY A 63 -15.58 -24.43 7.71
N VAL A 64 -15.39 -24.85 6.46
CA VAL A 64 -14.38 -25.82 6.02
C VAL A 64 -13.26 -25.07 5.30
N SER A 65 -12.02 -25.25 5.78
CA SER A 65 -10.81 -24.74 5.14
C SER A 65 -10.28 -25.79 4.14
N LEU A 66 -10.04 -25.38 2.90
CA LEU A 66 -9.47 -26.20 1.83
C LEU A 66 -8.17 -25.57 1.35
N ASP A 67 -7.05 -26.28 1.41
CA ASP A 67 -5.78 -25.79 0.85
C ASP A 67 -5.87 -25.76 -0.68
N TRP A 68 -5.37 -24.69 -1.32
CA TRP A 68 -5.40 -24.55 -2.78
C TRP A 68 -4.68 -25.70 -3.51
N LYS A 69 -3.66 -26.29 -2.89
CA LYS A 69 -2.94 -27.46 -3.45
C LYS A 69 -3.85 -28.69 -3.59
N ASP A 70 -4.93 -28.77 -2.82
CA ASP A 70 -5.85 -29.90 -2.81
C ASP A 70 -7.07 -29.64 -3.71
N VAL A 71 -7.17 -28.46 -4.34
CA VAL A 71 -8.32 -28.01 -5.13
C VAL A 71 -8.05 -28.20 -6.62
N VAL A 72 -8.91 -28.97 -7.30
CA VAL A 72 -8.87 -29.19 -8.75
C VAL A 72 -9.62 -28.08 -9.48
N SER A 73 -10.82 -27.75 -9.03
CA SER A 73 -11.68 -26.77 -9.68
C SER A 73 -12.70 -26.18 -8.74
N VAL A 74 -13.08 -24.93 -8.99
CA VAL A 74 -14.19 -24.24 -8.34
C VAL A 74 -15.27 -23.96 -9.39
N SER A 75 -16.54 -24.23 -9.08
CA SER A 75 -17.65 -24.17 -10.06
C SER A 75 -17.86 -22.80 -10.70
N ASN A 76 -17.40 -21.71 -10.07
CA ASN A 76 -17.46 -20.35 -10.61
C ASN A 76 -16.21 -19.95 -11.43
N GLY A 77 -15.29 -20.89 -11.70
CA GLY A 77 -14.05 -20.62 -12.43
C GLY A 77 -12.95 -19.92 -11.61
N LEU A 78 -13.17 -19.67 -10.32
CA LEU A 78 -12.13 -19.13 -9.45
C LEU A 78 -10.98 -20.13 -9.33
N ASN A 79 -9.77 -19.66 -9.56
CA ASN A 79 -8.55 -20.41 -9.34
C ASN A 79 -7.60 -19.59 -8.46
N ARG A 80 -6.50 -20.20 -8.02
CA ARG A 80 -5.51 -19.52 -7.18
C ARG A 80 -4.94 -18.26 -7.84
N GLN A 81 -4.68 -18.28 -9.15
CA GLN A 81 -4.12 -17.13 -9.88
C GLN A 81 -5.08 -15.93 -9.88
N HIS A 82 -6.40 -16.16 -9.87
CA HIS A 82 -7.42 -15.12 -9.74
C HIS A 82 -7.67 -14.69 -8.29
N ALA A 83 -7.60 -15.62 -7.33
CA ALA A 83 -7.84 -15.33 -5.92
C ALA A 83 -6.76 -14.41 -5.30
N ILE A 84 -5.48 -14.61 -5.67
CA ILE A 84 -4.36 -13.82 -5.16
C ILE A 84 -4.52 -12.30 -5.38
N PRO A 85 -4.75 -11.80 -6.61
CA PRO A 85 -4.91 -10.36 -6.82
C PRO A 85 -6.16 -9.80 -6.13
N MET A 86 -7.26 -10.55 -6.08
CA MET A 86 -8.48 -10.15 -5.34
C MET A 86 -8.18 -9.99 -3.84
N TRP A 87 -7.49 -10.97 -3.25
CA TRP A 87 -7.08 -10.93 -1.86
C TRP A 87 -6.15 -9.74 -1.59
N LYS A 88 -5.13 -9.54 -2.43
CA LYS A 88 -4.21 -8.39 -2.31
C LYS A 88 -4.93 -7.06 -2.39
N ALA A 89 -5.92 -6.93 -3.28
CA ALA A 89 -6.72 -5.71 -3.40
C ALA A 89 -7.58 -5.46 -2.15
N LYS A 90 -8.15 -6.52 -1.54
CA LYS A 90 -8.95 -6.42 -0.31
C LYS A 90 -8.11 -6.09 0.93
N PHE A 91 -6.87 -6.54 0.98
CA PHE A 91 -6.00 -6.44 2.16
C PHE A 91 -4.76 -5.56 1.93
N GLN A 92 -4.85 -4.53 1.07
CA GLN A 92 -3.73 -3.64 0.74
C GLN A 92 -3.06 -3.01 1.97
N ASP A 93 -3.85 -2.75 3.02
CA ASP A 93 -3.42 -2.21 4.32
C ASP A 93 -2.65 -3.22 5.19
N ARG A 94 -2.78 -4.53 4.89
CA ARG A 94 -2.15 -5.64 5.63
C ARG A 94 -0.97 -6.26 4.89
N LEU A 95 -0.71 -5.84 3.65
CA LEU A 95 0.45 -6.28 2.89
C LEU A 95 1.71 -5.64 3.48
N CYS A 96 2.70 -6.45 3.87
CA CYS A 96 3.98 -5.89 4.24
C CYS A 96 4.70 -5.38 2.98
N GLY A 97 5.44 -4.28 3.11
CA GLY A 97 6.12 -3.65 1.97
C GLY A 97 7.19 -4.54 1.30
N ALA A 98 7.65 -5.58 1.98
CA ALA A 98 8.68 -6.49 1.46
C ALA A 98 8.10 -7.67 0.65
N CYS A 99 6.99 -8.27 1.09
CA CYS A 99 6.43 -9.44 0.41
C CYS A 99 5.27 -9.10 -0.53
N THR A 100 4.66 -7.90 -0.40
CA THR A 100 3.51 -7.46 -1.23
C THR A 100 2.37 -8.48 -1.35
N GLY A 101 2.25 -9.36 -0.35
CA GLY A 101 1.27 -10.45 -0.33
C GLY A 101 1.61 -11.68 -1.17
N ASP A 102 2.79 -11.73 -1.80
CA ASP A 102 3.22 -12.84 -2.67
C ASP A 102 3.55 -14.11 -1.90
N ARG A 103 3.87 -13.99 -0.60
CA ARG A 103 4.27 -15.09 0.30
C ARG A 103 5.41 -15.99 -0.24
N THR A 104 6.09 -15.57 -1.32
CA THR A 104 7.23 -16.28 -1.92
C THR A 104 8.48 -16.18 -1.06
N ILE A 105 8.54 -15.15 -0.21
CA ILE A 105 9.63 -14.91 0.73
C ILE A 105 9.01 -14.83 2.13
N ALA A 106 9.43 -15.74 3.01
CA ALA A 106 9.12 -15.66 4.43
C ALA A 106 9.85 -14.45 5.03
N HIS A 107 9.17 -13.31 5.06
CA HIS A 107 9.70 -12.11 5.70
C HIS A 107 9.56 -12.25 7.22
N ASP A 108 10.61 -11.89 7.95
CA ASP A 108 10.74 -11.96 9.42
C ASP A 108 9.55 -11.34 10.18
N VAL A 109 8.88 -10.37 9.55
CA VAL A 109 7.74 -9.62 10.12
C VAL A 109 6.37 -10.25 9.86
N CYS A 110 6.13 -10.84 8.68
CA CYS A 110 4.79 -11.29 8.30
C CYS A 110 4.67 -12.80 8.09
N GLU A 111 5.78 -13.55 8.05
CA GLU A 111 5.83 -14.98 7.75
C GLU A 111 5.05 -15.36 6.48
N GLY A 112 4.91 -14.43 5.54
CA GLY A 112 3.99 -14.53 4.42
C GLY A 112 2.51 -14.33 4.78
N LYS A 113 2.06 -14.64 6.00
CA LYS A 113 0.65 -14.62 6.41
C LYS A 113 -0.03 -13.24 6.34
N GLY A 114 0.74 -12.16 6.30
CA GLY A 114 0.23 -10.79 6.39
C GLY A 114 0.20 -10.31 7.84
N ILE A 115 -0.07 -9.02 8.05
CA ILE A 115 -0.10 -8.45 9.41
C ILE A 115 -1.50 -8.64 9.99
N ASP A 116 -1.63 -9.42 11.07
CA ASP A 116 -2.86 -9.56 11.83
C ASP A 116 -3.10 -8.27 12.65
N PRO A 117 -4.13 -7.46 12.33
CA PRO A 117 -4.38 -6.21 13.04
C PRO A 117 -4.86 -6.43 14.46
N GLU A 118 -5.53 -7.55 14.76
CA GLU A 118 -6.06 -7.83 16.11
C GLU A 118 -4.94 -8.22 17.08
N LYS A 119 -3.86 -8.78 16.55
CA LYS A 119 -2.64 -9.07 17.32
C LYS A 119 -1.63 -7.93 17.31
N ARG A 120 -1.94 -6.83 16.62
CA ARG A 120 -1.02 -5.68 16.53
C ARG A 120 -1.06 -4.91 17.84
N LYS A 121 0.06 -4.95 18.57
CA LYS A 121 0.31 -4.02 19.66
C LYS A 121 0.82 -2.70 19.09
N GLU A 122 0.39 -1.60 19.69
CA GLU A 122 0.92 -0.28 19.35
C GLU A 122 2.42 -0.25 19.59
N CYS A 123 3.17 0.21 18.59
CA CYS A 123 4.60 0.41 18.76
C CYS A 123 4.81 1.65 19.63
N VAL A 124 5.38 1.50 20.82
CA VAL A 124 5.62 2.60 21.77
C VAL A 124 6.38 3.77 21.12
N ALA A 125 7.33 3.48 20.24
CA ALA A 125 8.16 4.50 19.58
C ALA A 125 7.39 5.39 18.59
N CYS A 126 6.36 4.86 17.91
CA CYS A 126 5.57 5.63 16.94
C CYS A 126 4.08 5.69 17.27
N LYS A 127 3.67 5.23 18.45
CA LYS A 127 2.28 5.13 18.93
C LYS A 127 1.35 4.51 17.87
N GLY A 128 1.79 3.41 17.29
CA GLY A 128 1.03 2.69 16.26
C GLY A 128 1.01 3.32 14.85
N VAL A 129 1.47 4.57 14.67
CA VAL A 129 1.44 5.28 13.38
C VAL A 129 2.32 4.62 12.31
N GLY A 130 3.36 3.88 12.72
CA GLY A 130 4.30 3.22 11.80
C GLY A 130 5.36 4.16 11.20
N ALA A 131 5.25 5.46 11.40
CA ALA A 131 6.23 6.45 10.96
C ALA A 131 6.78 7.26 12.14
N VAL A 132 8.05 7.67 12.06
CA VAL A 132 8.72 8.49 13.10
C VAL A 132 8.98 9.93 12.66
N GLY A 133 8.52 10.32 11.48
CA GLY A 133 8.67 11.69 11.00
C GLY A 133 8.69 11.78 9.48
N LYS A 134 8.89 13.00 8.97
CA LYS A 134 9.07 13.27 7.53
C LYS A 134 10.35 12.60 7.02
N CYS A 135 10.39 12.27 5.73
CA CYS A 135 11.61 11.78 5.09
C CYS A 135 12.75 12.80 5.25
N THR A 136 13.94 12.34 5.66
CA THR A 136 15.13 13.19 5.84
C THR A 136 15.88 13.49 4.55
N ASN A 137 15.52 12.84 3.44
CA ASN A 137 16.11 13.13 2.14
C ASN A 137 15.63 14.50 1.66
N ALA A 138 16.56 15.46 1.55
CA ALA A 138 16.26 16.84 1.18
C ALA A 138 15.60 16.99 -0.21
N LYS A 139 15.79 16.01 -1.11
CA LYS A 139 15.16 16.00 -2.45
C LYS A 139 13.82 15.28 -2.48
N CYS A 140 13.38 14.72 -1.35
CA CYS A 140 12.12 13.98 -1.25
C CYS A 140 10.95 14.95 -1.07
N ASP A 141 10.05 14.96 -2.04
CA ASP A 141 8.77 15.63 -1.96
C ASP A 141 7.66 14.58 -1.87
N LYS A 142 7.04 14.49 -0.68
CA LYS A 142 5.94 13.55 -0.38
C LYS A 142 6.21 12.10 -0.80
N GLY A 143 7.46 11.65 -0.64
CA GLY A 143 7.85 10.27 -0.94
C GLY A 143 8.41 10.07 -2.34
N LYS A 144 8.40 11.10 -3.18
CA LYS A 144 8.96 11.05 -4.52
C LYS A 144 10.24 11.87 -4.60
N VAL A 145 11.20 11.41 -5.39
CA VAL A 145 12.39 12.19 -5.79
C VAL A 145 12.39 12.30 -7.31
N ASP A 146 13.12 13.26 -7.87
CA ASP A 146 13.26 13.34 -9.32
C ASP A 146 13.95 12.08 -9.85
N CYS A 147 13.50 11.62 -11.01
CA CYS A 147 14.06 10.46 -11.68
C CYS A 147 15.57 10.66 -11.87
N PRO A 148 16.44 9.70 -11.54
CA PRO A 148 17.88 9.84 -11.75
C PRO A 148 18.29 9.80 -13.24
N GLY A 149 17.45 9.24 -14.12
CA GLY A 149 17.72 9.13 -15.55
C GLY A 149 17.79 10.46 -16.30
N ALA A 150 18.20 10.42 -17.58
CA ALA A 150 18.34 11.61 -18.43
C ALA A 150 17.02 12.17 -18.99
N CYS A 151 15.88 11.71 -18.49
CA CYS A 151 14.56 12.12 -18.98
C CYS A 151 14.23 13.57 -18.65
N LEU A 152 13.21 14.11 -19.32
CA LEU A 152 12.70 15.46 -19.09
C LEU A 152 12.11 15.59 -17.68
N LYS A 153 12.58 16.57 -16.90
CA LYS A 153 12.14 16.85 -15.51
C LYS A 153 12.08 18.35 -15.27
N ARG A 154 11.18 18.80 -14.40
CA ARG A 154 11.02 20.22 -14.02
C ARG A 154 12.24 20.80 -13.31
N SER A 155 13.03 19.95 -12.63
CA SER A 155 14.24 20.36 -11.90
C SER A 155 15.48 20.53 -12.76
N VAL A 156 15.42 20.21 -14.06
CA VAL A 156 16.57 20.29 -14.97
C VAL A 156 16.29 21.26 -16.11
N GLY A 157 17.21 22.20 -16.31
CA GLY A 157 17.14 23.21 -17.37
C GLY A 157 16.29 24.42 -16.99
N THR A 158 16.14 25.33 -17.95
CA THR A 158 15.33 26.54 -17.79
C THR A 158 13.91 26.26 -18.22
N TRP A 159 12.95 26.50 -17.32
CA TRP A 159 11.53 26.40 -17.61
C TRP A 159 10.90 27.77 -17.56
N VAL A 160 10.04 28.06 -18.53
CA VAL A 160 9.29 29.32 -18.61
C VAL A 160 7.80 29.01 -18.79
N MET A 161 6.95 29.85 -18.25
CA MET A 161 5.51 29.79 -18.51
C MET A 161 5.22 30.48 -19.85
N LYS A 162 4.60 29.77 -20.80
CA LYS A 162 4.13 30.31 -22.09
C LYS A 162 2.74 29.76 -22.37
N ASP A 163 1.80 30.66 -22.67
CA ASP A 163 0.42 30.28 -23.02
C ASP A 163 -0.24 29.37 -21.97
N GLY A 164 0.05 29.61 -20.68
CA GLY A 164 -0.47 28.82 -19.56
C GLY A 164 0.16 27.44 -19.37
N GLN A 165 1.20 27.09 -20.13
CA GLN A 165 1.94 25.84 -20.00
C GLN A 165 3.40 26.09 -19.62
N TRP A 166 3.95 25.23 -18.78
CA TRP A 166 5.38 25.24 -18.54
C TRP A 166 6.11 24.60 -19.71
N MET A 167 7.03 25.34 -20.32
CA MET A 167 7.87 24.88 -21.40
C MET A 167 9.34 24.94 -21.00
N ARG A 168 10.08 23.87 -21.25
CA ARG A 168 11.53 23.87 -21.11
C ARG A 168 12.18 24.45 -22.36
N GLU A 169 13.13 25.34 -22.15
CA GLU A 169 14.00 25.87 -23.19
C GLU A 169 15.12 24.87 -23.48
N TRP A 170 15.37 24.62 -24.75
CA TRP A 170 16.58 23.98 -25.20
C TRP A 170 17.29 24.81 -26.26
N ARG A 171 18.58 25.02 -26.02
CA ARG A 171 19.47 25.67 -26.98
C ARG A 171 20.13 24.60 -27.84
N LEU A 172 19.95 24.73 -29.15
CA LEU A 172 20.52 23.89 -30.18
C LEU A 172 21.74 24.57 -30.80
N ALA A 173 22.47 23.81 -31.62
CA ALA A 173 23.54 24.38 -32.45
C ALA A 173 23.03 25.54 -33.31
N LYS A 174 23.92 26.50 -33.58
CA LYS A 174 23.65 27.74 -34.35
C LYS A 174 22.60 28.65 -33.70
N GLY A 175 22.47 28.61 -32.37
CA GLY A 175 21.62 29.54 -31.62
C GLY A 175 20.11 29.30 -31.75
N ARG A 176 19.68 28.19 -32.37
CA ARG A 176 18.26 27.84 -32.45
C ARG A 176 17.74 27.43 -31.07
N ILE A 177 16.49 27.79 -30.78
CA ILE A 177 15.82 27.42 -29.54
C ILE A 177 14.63 26.53 -29.89
N GLN A 178 14.50 25.41 -29.19
CA GLN A 178 13.29 24.58 -29.21
C GLN A 178 12.67 24.52 -27.82
N TRP A 179 11.35 24.36 -27.80
CA TRP A 179 10.55 24.31 -26.58
C TRP A 179 9.83 22.96 -26.51
N LYS A 180 9.73 22.39 -25.32
CA LYS A 180 8.84 21.25 -25.03
C LYS A 180 8.04 21.53 -23.78
N THR A 181 6.76 21.20 -23.85
CA THR A 181 5.81 21.38 -22.77
C THR A 181 6.03 20.35 -21.66
N GLU A 182 5.45 20.61 -20.48
CA GLU A 182 5.46 19.69 -19.34
C GLU A 182 4.70 18.37 -19.59
N ASN A 183 3.90 18.28 -20.65
CA ASN A 183 3.22 17.02 -21.03
C ASN A 183 4.19 15.91 -21.48
N HIS A 184 5.46 16.27 -21.72
CA HIS A 184 6.53 15.34 -22.06
C HIS A 184 7.43 14.97 -20.85
N LEU A 185 7.01 15.31 -19.62
CA LEU A 185 7.77 14.93 -18.43
C LEU A 185 7.98 13.41 -18.38
N GLY A 186 9.20 13.00 -18.05
CA GLY A 186 9.60 11.60 -18.01
C GLY A 186 9.87 10.97 -19.38
N GLU A 187 9.75 11.69 -20.50
CA GLU A 187 10.24 11.22 -21.81
C GLU A 187 11.75 11.40 -21.96
N LEU A 188 12.38 10.52 -22.74
CA LEU A 188 13.77 10.64 -23.16
C LEU A 188 13.85 11.39 -24.50
N PHE A 189 14.82 12.30 -24.62
CA PHE A 189 15.07 13.04 -25.85
C PHE A 189 16.53 12.92 -26.25
N GLU A 190 16.78 12.65 -27.53
CA GLU A 190 18.11 12.76 -28.13
C GLU A 190 18.25 14.11 -28.83
N VAL A 191 19.38 14.77 -28.60
CA VAL A 191 19.72 16.03 -29.27
C VAL A 191 20.39 15.72 -30.60
N THR A 192 19.83 16.23 -31.68
CA THR A 192 20.40 16.10 -33.04
C THR A 192 20.68 17.48 -33.62
N ASN A 193 21.36 17.52 -34.76
CA ASN A 193 21.55 18.77 -35.52
C ASN A 193 20.24 19.37 -36.03
N GLU A 194 19.15 18.63 -36.08
CA GLU A 194 17.84 19.10 -36.58
C GLU A 194 16.89 19.49 -35.44
N GLY A 195 17.15 19.02 -34.22
CA GLY A 195 16.32 19.26 -33.05
C GLY A 195 16.33 18.09 -32.08
N TYR A 196 15.26 17.96 -31.30
CA TYR A 196 15.10 16.85 -30.37
C TYR A 196 14.17 15.77 -30.94
N VAL A 197 14.66 14.53 -30.95
CA VAL A 197 13.86 13.35 -31.30
C VAL A 197 13.46 12.65 -30.01
N SER A 198 12.16 12.43 -29.80
CA SER A 198 11.69 11.64 -28.66
C SER A 198 12.15 10.19 -28.83
N LYS A 199 12.72 9.62 -27.77
CA LYS A 199 13.12 8.21 -27.68
C LYS A 199 12.11 7.38 -26.89
N GLY A 200 10.93 7.95 -26.65
CA GLY A 200 9.88 7.33 -25.86
C GLY A 200 10.02 7.57 -24.36
N ASP A 201 9.25 6.81 -23.59
CA ASP A 201 9.18 6.97 -22.13
C ASP A 201 10.46 6.49 -21.45
N CYS A 202 10.85 7.18 -20.38
CA CYS A 202 11.96 6.74 -19.56
C CYS A 202 11.64 5.42 -18.86
N PRO A 203 12.46 4.36 -19.01
CA PRO A 203 12.18 3.06 -18.43
C PRO A 203 12.26 3.06 -16.89
N ILE A 204 12.85 4.09 -16.28
CA ILE A 204 13.02 4.20 -14.82
C ILE A 204 11.77 4.79 -14.16
N CYS A 205 11.20 5.85 -14.75
CA CYS A 205 10.10 6.59 -14.13
C CYS A 205 8.77 6.50 -14.89
N THR A 206 8.76 5.83 -16.04
CA THR A 206 7.56 5.56 -16.84
C THR A 206 6.69 6.81 -17.01
N ARG A 207 7.29 7.88 -17.55
CA ARG A 207 6.64 9.17 -17.84
C ARG A 207 6.19 10.02 -16.64
N THR A 208 6.60 9.67 -15.42
CA THR A 208 6.25 10.49 -14.24
C THR A 208 7.29 11.56 -13.90
N SER A 209 8.50 11.48 -14.49
CA SER A 209 9.71 12.27 -14.15
C SER A 209 10.19 12.16 -12.70
N LYS A 210 9.52 11.33 -11.88
CA LYS A 210 9.81 11.11 -10.48
C LYS A 210 9.86 9.61 -10.18
N VAL A 211 10.58 9.22 -9.16
CA VAL A 211 10.63 7.83 -8.67
C VAL A 211 10.36 7.82 -7.19
N ASP A 212 10.04 6.65 -6.64
CA ASP A 212 9.95 6.52 -5.19
C ASP A 212 11.29 6.85 -4.53
N CYS A 213 11.23 7.68 -3.50
CA CYS A 213 12.39 8.02 -2.70
C CYS A 213 12.88 6.75 -2.00
N SER A 214 14.09 6.31 -2.32
CA SER A 214 14.71 5.11 -1.74
C SER A 214 14.86 5.18 -0.21
N THR A 215 14.90 6.39 0.37
CA THR A 215 15.02 6.59 1.82
C THR A 215 13.71 6.29 2.57
N CYS A 216 12.56 6.56 1.96
CA CYS A 216 11.24 6.35 2.59
C CYS A 216 10.31 5.43 1.80
N PHE A 217 10.82 4.79 0.74
CA PHE A 217 10.12 3.86 -0.12
C PHE A 217 8.77 4.40 -0.61
N GLY A 218 8.76 5.64 -1.12
CA GLY A 218 7.54 6.25 -1.67
C GLY A 218 6.58 6.85 -0.64
N LYS A 219 6.81 6.66 0.67
CA LYS A 219 5.83 7.05 1.70
C LYS A 219 5.92 8.51 2.18
N GLY A 220 7.02 9.19 1.89
CA GLY A 220 7.28 10.56 2.36
C GLY A 220 7.57 10.67 3.86
N GLN A 221 7.60 9.54 4.56
CA GLN A 221 7.84 9.45 5.98
C GLN A 221 8.85 8.35 6.28
N LEU A 222 9.71 8.56 7.27
CA LEU A 222 10.62 7.51 7.73
C LEU A 222 9.83 6.44 8.47
N GLN A 223 10.02 5.19 8.06
CA GLN A 223 9.47 4.06 8.78
C GLN A 223 10.05 4.03 10.20
N CYS A 224 9.18 3.78 11.17
CA CYS A 224 9.59 3.55 12.54
C CYS A 224 10.51 2.32 12.58
N LYS A 225 11.82 2.52 12.78
CA LYS A 225 12.82 1.43 12.76
C LYS A 225 12.45 0.23 13.65
N PRO A 226 11.91 0.43 14.89
CA PRO A 226 11.45 -0.67 15.72
C PRO A 226 10.34 -1.55 15.11
N CYS A 227 9.36 -0.97 14.42
CA CYS A 227 8.22 -1.72 13.89
C CYS A 227 8.16 -1.82 12.37
N ARG A 228 9.14 -1.23 11.66
CA ARG A 228 9.23 -1.14 10.19
C ARG A 228 7.92 -0.70 9.52
N GLY A 229 7.15 0.16 10.17
CA GLY A 229 5.89 0.68 9.64
C GLY A 229 4.67 -0.21 9.80
N VAL A 230 4.78 -1.39 10.41
CA VAL A 230 3.70 -2.37 10.46
C VAL A 230 3.11 -2.60 11.86
N GLY A 231 3.55 -1.82 12.86
CA GLY A 231 3.24 -2.13 14.26
C GLY A 231 3.99 -3.37 14.77
N PHE A 232 3.74 -3.80 16.00
CA PHE A 232 4.42 -4.96 16.58
C PHE A 232 3.44 -6.12 16.73
N THR A 233 3.78 -7.30 16.22
CA THR A 233 2.92 -8.50 16.24
C THR A 233 3.49 -9.64 17.10
N GLY A 234 4.58 -9.42 17.82
CA GLY A 234 5.23 -10.44 18.66
C GLY A 234 4.66 -10.56 20.08
N PRO A 235 4.89 -11.69 20.77
CA PRO A 235 4.69 -11.79 22.21
C PRO A 235 5.63 -10.82 22.95
N ALA A 236 5.16 -10.23 24.04
CA ALA A 236 6.00 -9.36 24.87
C ALA A 236 7.08 -10.23 25.55
N CYS A 237 8.35 -9.90 25.36
CA CYS A 237 9.44 -10.62 26.02
C CYS A 237 9.60 -10.13 27.45
N THR A 238 9.30 -10.99 28.43
CA THR A 238 9.40 -10.68 29.86
C THR A 238 10.80 -10.28 30.32
N GLY A 239 11.85 -10.71 29.61
CA GLY A 239 13.25 -10.32 29.89
C GLY A 239 13.68 -8.97 29.31
N CYS A 240 12.87 -8.31 28.48
CA CYS A 240 13.25 -7.05 27.82
C CYS A 240 12.56 -5.85 28.49
N LYS A 241 13.23 -5.26 29.50
CA LYS A 241 12.72 -4.07 30.22
C LYS A 241 12.44 -2.85 29.32
N ASP A 242 13.17 -2.70 28.21
CA ASP A 242 13.05 -1.53 27.33
C ASP A 242 12.83 -1.88 25.85
N GLY A 243 12.70 -3.16 25.52
CA GLY A 243 12.54 -3.63 24.13
C GLY A 243 13.67 -3.27 23.14
N ARG A 244 14.63 -2.42 23.49
CA ARG A 244 15.61 -1.90 22.53
C ARG A 244 16.76 -2.85 22.21
N ILE A 245 16.84 -4.03 22.83
CA ILE A 245 18.02 -4.91 22.76
C ILE A 245 17.59 -6.33 22.39
N ALA A 246 18.32 -6.95 21.47
CA ALA A 246 18.23 -8.39 21.25
C ALA A 246 18.68 -9.14 22.51
N CYS A 247 17.72 -9.57 23.34
CA CYS A 247 18.03 -10.50 24.42
C CYS A 247 18.07 -11.94 23.92
N ALA A 248 18.77 -12.81 24.65
CA ALA A 248 18.90 -14.22 24.34
C ALA A 248 17.52 -14.93 24.23
N ASP A 249 16.52 -14.47 25.00
CA ASP A 249 15.19 -15.09 25.05
C ASP A 249 14.32 -14.76 23.83
N CYS A 250 14.42 -13.54 23.28
CA CYS A 250 13.61 -13.12 22.14
C CYS A 250 14.36 -13.04 20.81
N LYS A 251 15.69 -13.19 20.80
CA LYS A 251 16.55 -13.03 19.62
C LYS A 251 16.28 -11.73 18.85
N GLY A 252 15.96 -10.65 19.56
CA GLY A 252 15.61 -9.35 18.95
C GLY A 252 14.13 -9.13 18.62
N LYS A 253 13.23 -10.06 18.98
CA LYS A 253 11.80 -10.00 18.65
C LYS A 253 10.90 -9.45 19.77
N GLY A 254 11.44 -9.08 20.93
CA GLY A 254 10.65 -8.82 22.13
C GLY A 254 10.69 -7.38 22.62
N LEU A 255 9.57 -6.66 22.53
CA LEU A 255 9.34 -5.38 23.23
C LEU A 255 8.27 -5.58 24.30
N GLN A 256 8.53 -5.22 25.55
CA GLN A 256 7.46 -4.96 26.53
C GLN A 256 6.90 -3.56 26.29
N ALA A 257 5.58 -3.43 26.43
CA ALA A 257 4.97 -2.12 26.62
C ALA A 257 5.28 -1.70 28.07
N SER A 258 6.00 -0.61 28.24
CA SER A 258 6.10 0.06 29.54
C SER A 258 4.75 0.73 29.83
N ASN A 259 4.08 0.29 30.90
CA ASN A 259 2.95 0.98 31.50
C ASN A 259 3.37 2.35 32.04
#